data_AF-B0MVS8-F1
#
_entry.id   AF-B0MVS8-F1
#
_cell.length_a   1.000
_cell.length_b   1.000
_cell.length_c   1.000
_cell.angle_alpha   90.00
_cell.angle_beta   90.00
_cell.angle_gamma   90.00
#
_symmetry.space_group_name_H-M   'P 1'
#
loop_
_entity.id
_entity.type
_entity.pdbx_description
1 polymer ?
#
loop_
_entity_poly.entity_id
_entity_poly.type
_entity_poly.pdbx_seq_one_letter_code
_entity_poly.pdbx_strand_id
1 'polypeptide(L)'
;MAMPSKKPKLDTFRKVANACGGILSDIAANLGVERSTIYTWCNDDEQFAQALEDSRERFVDLAESNLRKLVAGVPAIEKDENGEKRFAGWIERPSETAIIFTLKTRGKKRGYVERQEVTGADGAELIPPRTLSPEEARQYGLKLNEEY
;
A
#
# COMPACT_ATOMS: atom_id res chain seq x y z
N MET A 1 14.19 35.98 5.18
CA MET A 1 14.94 35.12 6.12
C MET A 1 15.90 34.28 5.30
N ALA A 2 17.20 34.31 5.61
CA ALA A 2 18.19 33.52 4.87
C ALA A 2 17.97 32.03 5.15
N MET A 3 17.66 31.26 4.10
CA MET A 3 17.52 29.80 4.23
C MET A 3 18.91 29.18 4.45
N PRO A 4 19.10 28.27 5.43
CA PRO A 4 20.37 27.60 5.65
C PRO A 4 20.75 26.81 4.38
N SER A 5 21.83 27.22 3.72
CA SER A 5 22.19 26.78 2.36
C SER A 5 22.98 25.47 2.29
N LYS A 6 23.14 24.74 3.40
CA LYS A 6 24.02 23.56 3.42
C LYS A 6 23.23 22.27 3.65
N LYS A 7 23.37 21.34 2.70
CA LYS A 7 22.86 19.96 2.80
C LYS A 7 23.28 19.38 4.17
N PRO A 8 22.34 18.88 4.99
CA PRO A 8 22.65 18.36 6.31
C PRO A 8 23.48 17.09 6.22
N LYS A 9 24.03 16.63 7.34
CA LYS A 9 24.59 15.28 7.42
C LYS A 9 23.47 14.25 7.33
N LEU A 10 23.77 13.07 6.78
CA LEU A 10 22.80 11.98 6.63
C LEU A 10 22.11 11.59 7.95
N ASP A 11 22.84 11.54 9.06
CA ASP A 11 22.28 11.22 10.38
C ASP A 11 21.23 12.25 10.84
N THR A 12 21.50 13.54 10.60
CA THR A 12 20.55 14.62 10.90
C THR A 12 19.31 14.50 10.02
N PHE A 13 19.48 14.25 8.72
CA PHE A 13 18.37 14.03 7.81
C PHE A 13 17.51 12.84 8.24
N ARG A 14 18.12 11.69 8.55
CA ARG A 14 17.44 10.49 9.06
C ARG A 14 16.62 10.76 10.31
N LYS A 15 17.18 11.49 11.28
CA LYS A 15 16.48 11.85 12.52
C LYS A 15 15.23 12.68 12.24
N VAL A 16 15.35 13.71 11.40
CA VAL A 16 14.22 14.56 11.03
C VAL A 16 13.19 13.80 10.20
N ALA A 17 13.63 13.04 9.18
CA ALA A 17 12.76 12.22 8.34
C ALA A 17 11.94 11.23 9.16
N ASN A 18 12.56 10.55 10.12
CA ASN A 18 11.87 9.62 11.02
C ASN A 18 10.87 10.34 11.94
N ALA A 19 11.22 11.50 12.49
CA ALA A 19 10.33 12.28 13.34
C ALA A 19 9.09 12.79 12.57
N CYS A 20 9.26 13.08 11.27
CA CYS A 20 8.20 13.53 10.38
C CYS A 20 7.48 12.39 9.63
N GLY A 21 7.79 11.12 9.90
CA GLY A 21 7.17 9.98 9.21
C GLY A 21 7.40 9.96 7.68
N GLY A 22 8.51 10.54 7.21
CA GLY A 22 8.81 10.63 5.77
C GLY A 22 7.98 11.66 4.99
N ILE A 23 7.23 12.53 5.68
CA ILE A 23 6.42 13.58 5.06
C ILE A 23 7.33 14.72 4.59
N LEU A 24 7.43 14.90 3.28
CA LEU A 24 8.36 15.84 2.66
C LEU A 24 8.13 17.31 3.03
N SER A 25 6.87 17.76 3.18
CA SER A 25 6.58 19.13 3.64
C SER A 25 7.15 19.41 5.02
N ASP A 26 7.04 18.43 5.90
CA ASP A 26 7.35 18.61 7.31
C ASP A 26 8.86 18.55 7.51
N ILE A 27 9.54 17.66 6.78
CA ILE A 27 11.01 17.60 6.74
C ILE A 27 11.55 18.92 6.19
N ALA A 28 10.97 19.45 5.11
CA ALA A 28 11.39 20.71 4.49
C ALA A 28 11.25 21.88 5.47
N ALA A 29 10.10 21.97 6.15
CA ALA A 29 9.84 22.96 7.19
C ALA A 29 10.82 22.85 8.37
N ASN A 30 11.09 21.63 8.84
CA ASN A 30 12.02 21.39 9.96
C ASN A 30 13.49 21.70 9.61
N LEU A 31 13.88 21.50 8.35
CA LEU A 31 15.24 21.80 7.88
C LEU A 31 15.39 23.24 7.35
N GLY A 32 14.29 24.00 7.25
CA GLY A 32 14.29 25.37 6.72
C GLY A 32 14.64 25.44 5.23
N VAL A 33 14.24 24.44 4.44
CA VAL A 33 14.48 24.38 2.99
C VAL A 33 13.17 24.19 2.23
N GLU A 34 13.19 24.38 0.91
CA GLU A 34 12.07 24.03 0.07
C GLU A 34 11.95 22.51 -0.14
N ARG A 35 10.73 22.04 -0.42
CA ARG A 35 10.48 20.62 -0.74
C ARG A 35 11.29 20.13 -1.94
N SER A 36 11.45 20.99 -2.95
CA SER A 36 12.28 20.79 -4.14
C SER A 36 13.72 20.40 -3.77
N THR A 37 14.31 21.08 -2.79
CA THR A 37 15.66 20.82 -2.29
C THR A 37 15.82 19.39 -1.76
N ILE A 38 14.81 18.86 -1.06
CA ILE A 38 14.84 17.49 -0.57
C ILE A 38 14.81 16.49 -1.73
N TYR A 39 14.00 16.74 -2.77
CA TYR A 39 14.00 15.91 -3.96
C TYR A 39 15.37 15.89 -4.63
N THR A 40 16.01 17.05 -4.79
CA THR A 40 17.38 17.12 -5.31
C THR A 40 18.34 16.27 -4.48
N TRP A 41 18.29 16.38 -3.15
CA TRP A 41 19.14 15.56 -2.29
C TRP A 41 18.91 14.06 -2.42
N CYS A 42 17.66 13.62 -2.59
CA CYS A 42 17.35 12.20 -2.76
C CYS A 42 17.74 11.69 -4.16
N ASN A 43 17.59 12.51 -5.20
CA ASN A 43 17.99 12.15 -6.56
C ASN A 43 19.52 12.05 -6.70
N ASP A 44 20.25 12.94 -6.04
CA ASP A 44 21.71 13.01 -6.13
C ASP A 44 22.43 12.06 -5.15
N ASP A 45 21.73 11.53 -4.15
CA ASP A 45 22.32 10.74 -3.06
C ASP A 45 21.39 9.61 -2.61
N GLU A 46 21.72 8.40 -3.03
CA GLU A 46 20.98 7.18 -2.73
C GLU A 46 20.78 6.94 -1.23
N GLN A 47 21.72 7.36 -0.38
CA GLN A 47 21.56 7.19 1.08
C GLN A 47 20.48 8.11 1.66
N PHE A 48 20.27 9.29 1.07
CA PHE A 48 19.18 10.19 1.44
C PHE A 48 17.84 9.66 0.93
N ALA A 49 17.80 9.12 -0.29
CA ALA A 49 16.62 8.45 -0.82
C ALA A 49 16.20 7.27 0.08
N GLN A 50 17.16 6.39 0.43
CA GLN A 50 16.90 5.26 1.31
C GLN A 50 16.44 5.73 2.70
N ALA A 51 17.07 6.76 3.27
CA ALA A 51 16.67 7.32 4.56
C ALA A 51 15.22 7.82 4.56
N LEU A 52 14.79 8.48 3.47
CA LEU A 52 13.42 8.95 3.32
C LEU A 52 12.43 7.77 3.20
N GLU A 53 12.80 6.76 2.41
CA GLU A 53 11.96 5.58 2.21
C GLU A 53 11.82 4.74 3.48
N ASP A 54 12.92 4.52 4.21
CA ASP A 54 12.90 3.87 5.52
C ASP A 54 11.96 4.61 6.49
N SER A 55 11.95 5.94 6.47
CA SER A 55 11.02 6.73 7.30
C SER A 55 9.56 6.54 6.90
N ARG A 56 9.26 6.35 5.62
CA ARG A 56 7.89 6.10 5.12
C ARG A 56 7.42 4.69 5.48
N GLU A 57 8.27 3.69 5.28
CA GLU A 57 7.95 2.31 5.68
C GLU A 57 7.68 2.21 7.18
N ARG A 58 8.47 2.90 8.02
CA ARG A 58 8.19 3.00 9.46
C ARG A 58 6.82 3.63 9.77
N PHE A 59 6.37 4.58 8.96
CA PHE A 59 5.05 5.17 9.12
C PHE A 59 3.94 4.19 8.72
N VAL A 60 4.17 3.38 7.68
CA VAL A 60 3.30 2.26 7.32
C VAL A 60 3.24 1.24 8.45
N ASP A 61 4.38 0.80 9.01
CA ASP A 61 4.44 -0.11 10.16
C ASP A 61 3.63 0.39 11.37
N LEU A 62 3.65 1.70 11.62
CA LEU A 62 2.85 2.33 12.66
C LEU A 62 1.35 2.21 12.35
N ALA A 63 0.95 2.48 11.10
CA ALA A 63 -0.42 2.32 10.66
C ALA A 63 -0.89 0.86 10.78
N GLU A 64 -0.04 -0.11 10.44
CA GLU A 64 -0.31 -1.54 10.60
C GLU A 64 -0.47 -1.94 12.08
N SER A 65 0.38 -1.40 12.94
CA SER A 65 0.31 -1.61 14.39
C SER A 65 -1.00 -1.07 14.97
N ASN A 66 -1.46 0.09 14.48
CA ASN A 66 -2.74 0.66 14.88
C ASN A 66 -3.92 -0.13 14.29
N LEU A 67 -3.85 -0.55 13.04
CA LEU A 67 -4.83 -1.44 12.42
C LEU A 67 -4.99 -2.73 13.24
N ARG A 68 -3.88 -3.34 13.70
CA ARG A 68 -3.91 -4.51 14.57
C ARG A 68 -4.67 -4.27 15.87
N LYS A 69 -4.53 -3.09 16.49
CA LYS A 69 -5.28 -2.72 17.71
C LYS A 69 -6.78 -2.65 17.41
N LEU A 70 -7.17 -2.02 16.30
CA LEU A 70 -8.57 -1.93 15.87
C LEU A 70 -9.17 -3.31 15.56
N VAL A 71 -8.39 -4.20 14.94
CA VAL A 71 -8.79 -5.60 14.69
C VAL A 71 -8.98 -6.38 15.99
N ALA A 72 -8.17 -6.10 17.02
CA ALA A 72 -8.25 -6.79 18.31
C ALA A 72 -9.34 -6.24 19.24
N GLY A 73 -9.61 -4.93 19.17
CA GLY A 73 -10.42 -4.21 20.16
C GLY A 73 -9.74 -4.14 21.53
N VAL A 74 -10.44 -3.56 22.50
CA VAL A 74 -10.00 -3.46 23.90
C VAL A 74 -11.05 -4.14 24.79
N PRO A 75 -10.78 -5.37 25.29
CA PRO A 75 -11.70 -6.06 26.18
C PRO A 75 -11.68 -5.46 27.60
N ALA A 76 -12.85 -5.37 28.22
CA ALA A 76 -12.96 -5.19 29.66
C ALA A 76 -12.68 -6.52 30.35
N ILE A 77 -11.72 -6.54 31.27
CA ILE A 77 -11.35 -7.73 32.03
C ILE A 77 -11.57 -7.45 33.51
N GLU A 78 -12.40 -8.28 34.14
CA GLU A 78 -12.62 -8.26 35.59
C GLU A 78 -11.89 -9.43 36.24
N LYS A 79 -11.68 -9.34 37.55
CA LYS A 79 -11.27 -10.48 38.36
C LYS A 79 -12.48 -11.06 39.06
N ASP A 80 -12.63 -12.37 39.03
CA ASP A 80 -13.62 -13.04 39.86
C ASP A 80 -13.19 -13.09 41.34
N GLU A 81 -14.03 -13.70 42.17
CA GLU A 81 -13.80 -13.92 43.59
C GLU A 81 -12.55 -14.77 43.90
N ASN A 82 -12.07 -15.57 42.94
CA ASN A 82 -10.85 -16.36 43.04
C ASN A 82 -9.61 -15.61 42.50
N GLY A 83 -9.80 -14.38 41.99
CA GLY A 83 -8.76 -13.56 41.39
C GLY A 83 -8.46 -13.89 39.92
N GLU A 84 -9.23 -14.77 39.28
CA GLU A 84 -9.05 -15.15 37.88
C GLU A 84 -9.61 -14.09 36.95
N LYS A 85 -8.91 -13.84 35.84
CA LYS A 85 -9.30 -12.83 34.85
C LYS A 85 -10.43 -13.38 33.97
N ARG A 86 -11.60 -12.73 34.03
CA ARG A 86 -12.74 -13.03 33.16
C ARG A 86 -13.02 -11.88 32.20
N PHE A 87 -13.47 -12.23 30.99
CA PHE A 87 -13.97 -11.26 30.03
C PHE A 87 -15.32 -10.70 30.53
N ALA A 88 -15.40 -9.39 30.72
CA ALA A 88 -16.58 -8.70 31.23
C ALA A 88 -17.30 -7.85 30.16
N GLY A 89 -16.77 -7.82 28.93
CA GLY A 89 -17.33 -7.03 27.84
C GLY A 89 -16.26 -6.29 27.04
N TRP A 90 -16.67 -5.28 26.28
CA TRP A 90 -15.77 -4.48 25.44
C TRP A 90 -15.72 -3.05 25.96
N ILE A 91 -14.53 -2.52 26.19
CA ILE A 91 -14.30 -1.07 26.34
C ILE A 91 -14.39 -0.44 24.95
N GLU A 92 -13.68 -1.05 24.00
CA GLU A 92 -13.74 -0.70 22.58
C GLU A 92 -13.89 -1.99 21.77
N ARG A 93 -14.92 -2.07 20.93
CA ARG A 93 -15.17 -3.27 20.13
C ARG A 93 -14.17 -3.38 18.98
N PRO A 94 -13.83 -4.60 18.55
CA PRO A 94 -13.13 -4.80 17.29
C PRO A 94 -13.86 -4.12 16.13
N SER A 95 -13.12 -3.46 15.25
CA SER A 95 -13.69 -2.81 14.07
C SER A 95 -13.92 -3.84 12.97
N GLU A 96 -15.18 -4.04 12.59
CA GLU A 96 -15.57 -4.93 11.48
C GLU A 96 -14.88 -4.53 10.17
N THR A 97 -14.84 -3.23 9.87
CA THR A 97 -14.15 -2.69 8.69
C THR A 97 -12.66 -3.00 8.71
N ALA A 98 -11.99 -2.84 9.85
CA ALA A 98 -10.57 -3.17 10.00
C ALA A 98 -10.30 -4.67 9.81
N ILE A 99 -11.18 -5.52 10.35
CA ILE A 99 -11.13 -6.98 10.18
C ILE A 99 -11.28 -7.34 8.70
N ILE A 100 -12.32 -6.84 8.03
CA ILE A 100 -12.59 -7.10 6.61
C ILE A 100 -11.42 -6.61 5.75
N PHE A 101 -10.94 -5.39 5.97
CA PHE A 101 -9.82 -4.82 5.24
C PHE A 101 -8.54 -5.66 5.42
N THR A 102 -8.24 -6.10 6.63
CA THR A 102 -7.07 -6.95 6.93
C THR A 102 -7.19 -8.31 6.22
N LEU A 103 -8.37 -8.92 6.23
CA LEU A 103 -8.60 -10.20 5.55
C LEU A 103 -8.49 -10.05 4.03
N LYS A 104 -9.05 -8.99 3.44
CA LYS A 104 -8.95 -8.71 2.00
C LYS A 104 -7.52 -8.41 1.54
N THR A 105 -6.67 -7.86 2.40
CA THR A 105 -5.27 -7.52 2.06
C THR A 105 -4.29 -8.65 2.36
N ARG A 106 -4.34 -9.23 3.56
CA ARG A 106 -3.38 -10.25 4.05
C ARG A 106 -3.91 -11.68 4.02
N GLY A 107 -5.22 -11.86 3.95
CA GLY A 107 -5.90 -13.17 3.93
C GLY A 107 -6.16 -13.75 2.54
N LYS A 108 -5.74 -13.10 1.44
CA LYS A 108 -6.04 -13.52 0.06
C LYS A 108 -5.74 -14.99 -0.21
N LYS A 109 -4.59 -15.50 0.27
CA LYS A 109 -4.20 -16.92 0.13
C LYS A 109 -5.13 -17.91 0.85
N ARG A 110 -5.93 -17.43 1.81
CA ARG A 110 -6.96 -18.20 2.53
C ARG A 110 -8.36 -18.06 1.92
N GLY A 111 -8.50 -17.40 0.77
CA GLY A 111 -9.78 -17.27 0.06
C GLY A 111 -10.53 -15.97 0.32
N TYR A 112 -9.98 -15.02 1.09
CA TYR A 112 -10.58 -13.69 1.29
C TYR A 112 -10.31 -12.76 0.10
N VAL A 113 -10.68 -13.24 -1.09
CA VAL A 113 -10.60 -12.50 -2.36
C VAL A 113 -12.01 -12.25 -2.84
N GLU A 114 -12.30 -11.01 -3.20
CA GLU A 114 -13.54 -10.65 -3.86
C GLU A 114 -13.44 -11.06 -5.33
N ARG A 115 -14.21 -12.07 -5.73
CA ARG A 115 -14.26 -12.50 -7.13
C ARG A 115 -15.21 -11.58 -7.88
N GLN A 116 -14.77 -11.10 -9.04
CA GLN A 116 -15.62 -10.45 -10.01
C GLN A 116 -15.73 -11.37 -11.22
N GLU A 117 -16.95 -11.75 -11.57
CA GLU A 117 -17.24 -12.40 -12.84
C GLU A 117 -17.57 -11.28 -13.84
N VAL A 118 -16.74 -11.15 -14.87
CA VAL A 118 -16.94 -10.18 -15.93
C VAL A 118 -17.46 -10.94 -17.13
N THR A 119 -18.61 -10.54 -17.66
CA THR A 119 -19.20 -11.08 -18.90
C THR A 119 -19.38 -9.94 -19.92
N GLY A 120 -19.43 -10.27 -21.20
CA GLY A 120 -19.79 -9.32 -22.25
C GLY A 120 -21.25 -8.85 -22.11
N ALA A 121 -21.62 -7.86 -22.92
CA ALA A 121 -22.99 -7.36 -22.97
C ALA A 121 -23.98 -8.52 -23.18
N ASP A 122 -25.08 -8.54 -22.44
CA ASP A 122 -26.12 -9.57 -22.47
C ASP A 122 -25.61 -11.02 -22.24
N GLY A 123 -24.49 -11.17 -21.51
CA GLY A 123 -23.89 -12.48 -21.23
C GLY A 123 -23.02 -13.03 -22.38
N ALA A 124 -22.72 -12.21 -23.39
CA ALA A 124 -21.83 -12.58 -24.49
C ALA A 124 -20.39 -12.81 -24.02
N GLU A 125 -19.58 -13.49 -24.84
CA GLU A 125 -18.16 -13.65 -24.59
C GLU A 125 -17.43 -12.30 -24.59
N LEU A 126 -16.53 -12.07 -23.62
CA LEU A 126 -15.77 -10.83 -23.49
C LEU A 126 -14.78 -10.59 -24.63
N ILE A 127 -14.31 -11.68 -25.24
CA ILE A 127 -13.42 -11.66 -26.39
C ILE A 127 -14.13 -12.52 -27.44
N PRO A 128 -14.67 -11.94 -28.52
CA PRO A 128 -15.25 -12.75 -29.58
C PRO A 128 -14.15 -13.69 -30.12
N PRO A 129 -14.49 -14.93 -30.49
CA PRO A 129 -13.52 -15.85 -31.07
C PRO A 129 -12.91 -15.16 -32.28
N ARG A 130 -11.58 -15.13 -32.37
CA ARG A 130 -10.86 -14.61 -33.55
C ARG A 130 -11.01 -15.62 -34.68
N THR A 131 -12.24 -15.78 -35.19
CA THR A 131 -12.49 -16.40 -36.47
C THR A 131 -11.96 -15.44 -37.51
N LEU A 132 -10.97 -15.89 -38.30
CA LEU A 132 -10.57 -15.18 -39.52
C LEU A 132 -11.84 -14.84 -40.29
N SER A 133 -11.98 -13.59 -40.73
CA SER A 133 -13.07 -13.25 -41.64
C SER A 133 -12.95 -14.13 -42.90
N PRO A 134 -14.05 -14.37 -43.64
CA PRO A 134 -13.97 -15.10 -44.90
C PRO A 134 -12.95 -14.52 -45.88
N GLU A 135 -12.62 -13.22 -45.78
CA GLU A 135 -11.59 -12.57 -46.59
C GLU A 135 -10.18 -12.86 -46.06
N GLU A 136 -9.96 -12.78 -44.75
CA GLU A 136 -8.67 -13.10 -44.13
C GLU A 136 -8.30 -14.57 -44.33
N ALA A 137 -9.26 -15.49 -44.23
CA ALA A 137 -9.07 -16.92 -44.50
C ALA A 137 -8.71 -17.17 -45.98
N ARG A 138 -9.34 -16.45 -46.91
CA ARG A 138 -9.01 -16.51 -48.34
C ARG A 138 -7.60 -16.00 -48.62
N GLN A 139 -7.20 -14.86 -48.05
CA GLN A 139 -5.84 -14.34 -48.21
C GLN A 139 -4.77 -15.26 -47.62
N TYR A 140 -5.04 -15.88 -46.47
CA TYR A 140 -4.12 -16.85 -45.86
C TYR A 140 -3.98 -18.11 -46.72
N GLY A 141 -5.08 -18.62 -47.28
CA GLY A 141 -5.06 -19.75 -48.21
C GLY A 141 -4.32 -19.46 -49.52
N LEU A 142 -4.44 -18.24 -50.06
CA LEU A 142 -3.69 -17.78 -51.23
C LEU A 142 -2.18 -17.76 -50.95
N LYS A 143 -1.75 -17.23 -49.80
CA LYS A 143 -0.34 -17.24 -49.40
C LYS A 143 0.23 -18.65 -49.21
N LEU A 144 -0.56 -19.58 -48.66
CA LEU A 144 -0.12 -20.96 -48.48
C LEU A 144 0.10 -21.68 -49.83
N ASN A 145 -0.71 -21.36 -50.84
CA ASN A 145 -0.61 -21.92 -52.18
C ASN A 145 0.53 -21.28 -53.02
N GLU A 146 1.09 -20.15 -52.59
CA GLU A 146 2.29 -19.56 -53.22
C GLU A 146 3.59 -20.10 -52.60
N GLU A 147 3.52 -20.64 -51.38
CA GLU A 147 4.67 -21.23 -50.65
C GLU A 147 4.88 -22.73 -50.91
N TYR A 148 3.98 -23.41 -51.63
CA TYR A 148 4.06 -24.82 -52.04
C TYR A 148 3.83 -24.99 -53.55
#